data_AF-A0A8T4DU22-F1
#
_entry.id   AF-A0A8T4DU22-F1
#
_cell.length_a   1.000
_cell.length_b   1.000
_cell.length_c   1.000
_cell.angle_alpha   90.00
_cell.angle_beta   90.00
_cell.angle_gamma   90.00
#
_symmetry.space_group_name_H-M   'P 1'
#
loop_
_entity.id
_entity.type
_entity.pdbx_description
1 polymer ?
#
loop_
_entity_poly.entity_id
_entity_poly.type
_entity_poly.pdbx_seq_one_letter_code
_entity_poly.pdbx_strand_id
1 'polypeptide(L)'
;MEMKHRRNPWVAAFLNFIIWGSGYVYIKHRRFLGAGLILVFLLNASLLITIPYSMLLSYSEMLFMWGMFMWFLFSILFAVDVFRETKELRKYEDMD
;
A
#
# COMPACT_ATOMS: atom_id res chain seq x y z
N MET A 1 25.91 -16.95 -4.44
CA MET A 1 25.86 -15.47 -4.46
C MET A 1 24.47 -15.07 -4.96
N GLU A 2 23.48 -14.95 -4.07
CA GLU A 2 22.26 -14.23 -4.45
C GLU A 2 22.65 -12.77 -4.62
N MET A 3 22.44 -12.20 -5.81
CA MET A 3 22.60 -10.76 -5.99
C MET A 3 21.58 -10.08 -5.08
N LYS A 4 22.06 -9.54 -3.94
CA LYS A 4 21.30 -8.70 -3.01
C LYS A 4 20.95 -7.41 -3.77
N HIS A 5 19.90 -7.49 -4.59
CA HIS A 5 19.51 -6.41 -5.47
C HIS A 5 18.98 -5.27 -4.59
N ARG A 6 19.76 -4.20 -4.48
CA ARG A 6 19.43 -3.05 -3.65
C ARG A 6 18.10 -2.46 -4.12
N ARG A 7 17.05 -2.69 -3.35
CA ARG A 7 15.73 -2.19 -3.69
C ARG A 7 15.65 -0.70 -3.39
N ASN A 8 15.15 0.06 -4.35
CA ASN A 8 14.97 1.49 -4.18
C ASN A 8 13.78 1.78 -3.23
N PRO A 9 13.98 2.49 -2.10
CA PRO A 9 12.91 2.86 -1.17
C PRO A 9 11.79 3.65 -1.82
N TRP A 10 12.11 4.51 -2.77
CA TRP A 10 11.12 5.32 -3.49
C TRP A 10 10.21 4.46 -4.36
N VAL A 11 10.76 3.43 -5.00
CA VAL A 11 9.98 2.48 -5.81
C VAL A 11 9.06 1.66 -4.89
N ALA A 12 9.58 1.20 -3.76
CA ALA A 12 8.78 0.44 -2.79
C ALA A 12 7.61 1.28 -2.23
N ALA A 13 7.86 2.55 -1.90
CA ALA A 13 6.85 3.48 -1.42
C ALA A 13 5.80 3.80 -2.49
N PHE A 14 6.22 4.08 -3.72
CA PHE A 14 5.34 4.38 -4.84
C PHE A 14 4.42 3.19 -5.16
N LEU A 15 4.96 1.98 -5.19
CA LEU A 15 4.18 0.76 -5.36
C LEU A 15 3.11 0.66 -4.25
N ASN A 16 3.52 0.82 -3.00
CA ASN A 16 2.61 0.69 -1.85
C ASN A 16 1.54 1.80 -1.79
N PHE A 17 1.84 2.98 -2.33
CA PHE A 17 0.89 4.09 -2.44
C PHE A 17 -0.24 3.78 -3.42
N ILE A 18 0.08 3.18 -4.58
CA ILE A 18 -0.92 2.86 -5.62
C ILE A 18 -1.71 1.60 -5.24
N ILE A 19 -0.99 0.54 -4.88
CA ILE A 19 -1.59 -0.74 -4.52
C ILE A 19 -1.04 -1.12 -3.15
N TRP A 20 -1.90 -1.03 -2.14
CA TRP A 20 -1.54 -1.41 -0.78
C TRP A 20 -1.00 -2.84 -0.75
N GLY A 21 0.12 -3.03 -0.08
CA GLY A 21 0.77 -4.33 0.06
C GLY A 21 1.85 -4.64 -0.98
N SER A 22 1.79 -4.02 -2.17
CA SER A 22 2.73 -4.32 -3.25
C SER A 22 4.18 -3.92 -2.94
N GLY A 23 4.37 -2.83 -2.17
CA GLY A 23 5.68 -2.41 -1.70
C GLY A 23 6.33 -3.43 -0.76
N TYR A 24 5.55 -4.03 0.16
CA TYR A 24 6.03 -5.08 1.07
C TYR A 24 6.38 -6.38 0.32
N VAL A 25 5.63 -6.73 -0.72
CA VAL A 25 5.95 -7.88 -1.59
C VAL A 25 7.24 -7.62 -2.36
N TYR A 26 7.40 -6.41 -2.90
CA TYR A 26 8.62 -6.00 -3.60
C TYR A 26 9.84 -6.14 -2.71
N ILE A 27 9.81 -5.65 -1.46
CA ILE A 27 10.94 -5.76 -0.52
C ILE A 27 11.12 -7.13 0.11
N LYS A 28 10.24 -8.09 -0.17
CA LYS A 28 10.36 -9.50 0.24
C LYS A 28 10.55 -9.76 1.75
N HIS A 29 10.48 -8.75 2.61
CA HIS A 29 10.66 -8.86 4.06
C HIS A 29 9.36 -9.27 4.76
N ARG A 30 8.27 -8.52 4.54
CA ARG A 30 6.92 -8.80 5.09
C ARG A 30 5.93 -9.26 4.02
N ARG A 31 6.28 -10.31 3.28
CA ARG A 31 5.48 -10.79 2.12
C ARG A 31 4.05 -11.18 2.49
N PHE A 32 3.83 -11.77 3.68
CA PHE A 32 2.49 -12.16 4.14
C PHE A 32 1.60 -10.95 4.42
N LEU A 33 2.14 -9.94 5.10
CA LEU A 33 1.43 -8.67 5.32
C LEU A 33 1.15 -7.97 4.00
N GLY A 34 2.12 -7.97 3.07
CA GLY A 34 1.95 -7.47 1.72
C GLY A 34 0.83 -8.18 0.96
N ALA A 35 0.81 -9.51 0.95
CA ALA A 35 -0.24 -10.29 0.29
C ALA A 35 -1.63 -10.05 0.92
N GLY A 36 -1.70 -9.97 2.26
CA GLY A 36 -2.93 -9.65 2.97
C GLY A 36 -3.47 -8.26 2.61
N LEU A 37 -2.61 -7.25 2.55
CA LEU A 37 -2.99 -5.90 2.14
C LEU A 37 -3.45 -5.82 0.67
N ILE A 38 -2.81 -6.58 -0.23
CA ILE A 38 -3.26 -6.69 -1.62
C ILE A 38 -4.67 -7.29 -1.67
N LEU A 39 -4.94 -8.34 -0.89
CA LEU A 39 -6.27 -8.94 -0.82
C LEU A 39 -7.31 -7.95 -0.29
N VAL A 40 -7.00 -7.21 0.78
CA VAL A 40 -7.88 -6.17 1.34
C VAL A 40 -8.15 -5.07 0.32
N PHE A 41 -7.12 -4.66 -0.44
CA PHE A 41 -7.25 -3.68 -1.51
C PHE A 41 -8.20 -4.17 -2.61
N LEU A 42 -8.03 -5.41 -3.07
CA LEU A 42 -8.89 -6.01 -4.10
C LEU A 42 -10.34 -6.15 -3.64
N LEU A 43 -10.57 -6.56 -2.38
CA LEU A 43 -11.92 -6.66 -1.82
C LEU A 43 -12.59 -5.29 -1.66
N ASN A 44 -11.86 -4.26 -1.27
CA ASN A 44 -12.41 -2.90 -1.21
C ASN A 44 -12.72 -2.35 -2.61
N ALA A 45 -11.81 -2.56 -3.56
CA ALA A 45 -12.01 -2.14 -4.94
C ALA A 45 -13.22 -2.81 -5.59
N SER A 46 -13.44 -4.11 -5.34
CA SER A 46 -14.59 -4.83 -5.88
C SER A 46 -15.92 -4.32 -5.33
N LEU A 47 -15.98 -3.95 -4.04
CA LEU A 47 -17.15 -3.32 -3.43
C LEU A 47 -17.47 -1.98 -4.12
N LEU A 48 -16.44 -1.16 -4.39
CA LEU A 48 -16.62 0.14 -5.02
C LEU A 48 -17.14 0.03 -6.46
N ILE A 49 -16.76 -1.03 -7.18
CA ILE A 49 -17.22 -1.30 -8.55
C ILE A 49 -18.65 -1.85 -8.56
N THR A 50 -19.03 -2.61 -7.54
CA THR A 50 -20.32 -3.33 -7.50
C THR A 50 -21.47 -2.43 -7.03
N ILE A 51 -21.19 -1.48 -6.14
CA ILE A 51 -22.24 -0.59 -5.60
C ILE A 51 -22.53 0.54 -6.60
N PRO A 52 -23.78 0.69 -7.07
CA PRO A 52 -24.12 1.76 -8.00
C PRO A 52 -23.90 3.12 -7.36
N TYR A 53 -23.34 4.06 -8.13
CA TYR A 53 -22.97 5.40 -7.68
C TYR A 53 -24.16 6.17 -7.05
N SER A 54 -25.38 5.94 -7.55
CA SER A 54 -26.61 6.51 -6.99
C SER A 54 -26.89 6.06 -5.55
N MET A 55 -26.52 4.83 -5.18
CA MET A 55 -26.64 4.36 -3.79
C MET A 55 -25.55 4.96 -2.90
N LEU A 56 -24.34 5.19 -3.42
CA LEU A 56 -23.26 5.85 -2.67
C LEU A 56 -23.61 7.29 -2.31
N LEU A 57 -24.23 8.05 -3.22
CA LEU A 57 -24.67 9.43 -2.96
C LEU A 57 -25.81 9.52 -1.92
N SER A 58 -26.65 8.47 -1.83
CA SER A 58 -27.74 8.42 -0.84
C SER A 58 -27.24 8.35 0.61
N TYR A 59 -26.00 7.88 0.83
CA TYR A 59 -25.38 7.72 2.14
C TYR A 59 -24.75 9.02 2.69
N SER A 60 -25.08 10.19 2.16
CA SER A 60 -24.44 11.50 2.40
C SER A 60 -23.10 11.66 1.66
N GLU A 61 -23.06 12.61 0.73
CA GLU A 61 -21.85 13.00 -0.02
C GLU A 61 -20.66 13.27 0.91
N MET A 62 -20.92 13.80 2.11
CA MET A 62 -19.91 14.09 3.12
C MET A 62 -19.21 12.81 3.60
N LEU A 63 -19.95 11.72 3.84
CA LEU A 63 -19.38 10.45 4.28
C LEU A 63 -18.53 9.80 3.18
N PHE A 64 -18.96 9.91 1.93
CA PHE A 64 -18.18 9.45 0.79
C PHE A 64 -16.84 10.23 0.67
N MET A 65 -16.88 11.57 0.79
CA MET A 65 -15.68 12.40 0.77
C MET A 65 -14.72 12.05 1.93
N TRP A 66 -15.23 11.84 3.14
CA TRP A 66 -14.41 11.39 4.27
C TRP A 66 -13.78 10.01 4.03
N GLY A 67 -14.53 9.08 3.44
CA GLY A 67 -14.00 7.77 3.07
C GLY A 67 -12.82 7.86 2.11
N MET A 68 -12.95 8.66 1.04
CA MET A 68 -11.88 8.91 0.07
C MET A 68 -10.66 9.60 0.70
N PHE A 69 -10.90 10.56 1.61
CA PHE A 69 -9.84 11.24 2.34
C PHE A 69 -9.06 10.27 3.25
N MET A 70 -9.76 9.42 4.00
CA MET A 70 -9.13 8.39 4.83
C MET A 70 -8.34 7.39 3.99
N TRP A 71 -8.90 6.95 2.86
CA TRP A 71 -8.21 6.07 1.92
C TRP A 71 -6.90 6.68 1.39
N PHE A 72 -6.93 7.98 1.05
CA PHE A 72 -5.73 8.71 0.67
C PHE A 72 -4.69 8.79 1.81
N LEU A 73 -5.12 9.08 3.04
CA LEU A 73 -4.23 9.11 4.20
C LEU A 73 -3.58 7.74 4.47
N PHE A 74 -4.35 6.65 4.42
CA PHE A 74 -3.81 5.30 4.58
C PHE A 74 -2.79 4.96 3.49
N SER A 75 -3.02 5.40 2.25
CA SER A 75 -2.08 5.20 1.14
C SER A 75 -0.73 5.89 1.43
N ILE A 76 -0.75 7.11 2.00
CA ILE A 76 0.46 7.80 2.43
C ILE A 76 1.14 7.06 3.58
N LEU A 77 0.39 6.66 4.61
CA LEU A 77 0.95 5.99 5.79
C LEU A 77 1.64 4.68 5.41
N PHE A 78 1.01 3.85 4.58
CA PHE A 78 1.61 2.61 4.09
C PHE A 78 2.82 2.85 3.19
N ALA A 79 2.81 3.90 2.36
CA ALA A 79 3.97 4.28 1.56
C ALA A 79 5.16 4.69 2.45
N VAL A 80 4.90 5.48 3.49
CA VAL A 80 5.93 5.91 4.46
C VAL A 80 6.48 4.73 5.25
N ASP A 81 5.63 3.80 5.69
CA ASP A 81 6.06 2.61 6.43
C ASP A 81 7.02 1.75 5.60
N VAL A 82 6.62 1.40 4.36
CA VAL A 82 7.50 0.65 3.44
C VAL A 82 8.77 1.42 3.10
N PHE A 83 8.70 2.74 2.93
CA PHE A 83 9.88 3.55 2.66
C PHE A 83 10.90 3.42 3.78
N ARG A 84 10.45 3.55 5.05
CA ARG A 84 11.30 3.42 6.24
C ARG A 84 11.88 2.02 6.34
N GLU A 85 11.05 1.00 6.18
CA GLU A 85 11.49 -0.41 6.21
C GLU A 85 12.54 -0.69 5.12
N THR A 86 12.34 -0.22 3.90
CA THR A 86 13.31 -0.40 2.81
C THR A 86 14.63 0.32 3.10
N LYS A 87 14.57 1.53 3.68
CA LYS A 87 15.75 2.30 4.04
C LYS A 87 16.54 1.64 5.17
N GLU A 88 15.86 1.09 6.16
CA GLU A 88 16.47 0.32 7.26
C GLU A 88 17.14 -0.94 6.73
N LEU A 89 16.43 -1.73 5.92
CA LEU A 89 16.99 -2.93 5.29
C LEU A 89 18.28 -2.59 4.53
N ARG A 90 18.24 -1.55 3.67
CA ARG A 90 19.42 -1.09 2.92
C ARG A 90 20.60 -0.74 3.83
N LYS A 91 20.35 -0.09 4.97
CA LYS A 91 21.41 0.27 5.93
C LYS A 91 22.08 -0.98 6.52
N TYR A 92 21.33 -2.04 6.82
CA TYR A 92 21.90 -3.31 7.25
C TYR A 92 22.74 -3.96 6.15
N GLU A 93 22.29 -3.91 4.88
CA GLU A 93 23.09 -4.44 3.77
C GLU A 93 24.41 -3.70 3.53
N ASP A 94 24.50 -2.44 3.95
CA ASP A 94 25.72 -1.63 3.83
C ASP A 94 26.72 -1.88 4.97
N MET A 95 26.32 -2.60 6.04
CA MET A 95 27.17 -2.96 7.17
C MET A 95 27.75 -4.39 7.07
N ASP A 96 27.20 -5.22 6.19
CA ASP A 96 27.64 -6.58 5.88
C ASP A 96 28.66 -6.60 4.72
#